data_AF-A0A9D7TV56-F1
#
_entry.id   AF-A0A9D7TV56-F1
#
_cell.length_a   1.000
_cell.length_b   1.000
_cell.length_c   1.000
_cell.angle_alpha   90.00
_cell.angle_beta   90.00
_cell.angle_gamma   90.00
#
_symmetry.space_group_name_H-M   'P 1'
#
loop_
_entity.id
_entity.type
_entity.pdbx_description
1 polymer ?
#
loop_
_entity_poly.entity_id
_entity_poly.type
_entity_poly.pdbx_seq_one_letter_code
_entity_poly.pdbx_strand_id
1 'polypeptide(L)'
;MKQANIDKRYDALIAGLLQPTEGKAKTYCKVNFITWNYDLNLFCSLKNYFNPSNYFEEFKRDITVGENHWNIDDQINVINMNGFFYSTFFDKIKNLLDNEYLFHDIFDKTHLKNKYQIDSEKIKFAWENKFIGQTNSVISAAIDVIRKSKTIVVIGYTFPLYNRLVDLDYFNESTLYGKTLVIQDPR
;
A
#
# COMPACT_ATOMS: atom_id res chain seq x y z
N MET A 1 11.60 21.51 -12.17
CA MET A 1 11.32 21.08 -10.79
C MET A 1 10.32 19.95 -10.84
N LYS A 2 10.56 18.88 -10.08
CA LYS A 2 9.79 17.62 -10.19
C LYS A 2 8.41 17.86 -9.59
N GLN A 3 7.40 17.88 -10.45
CA GLN A 3 6.00 17.87 -10.04
C GLN A 3 5.80 16.74 -8.99
N ALA A 4 5.14 17.00 -7.86
CA ALA A 4 4.64 15.98 -6.94
C ALA A 4 3.45 15.24 -7.59
N ASN A 5 3.72 14.71 -8.77
CA ASN A 5 2.85 13.79 -9.46
C ASN A 5 2.78 12.54 -8.60
N ILE A 6 1.55 12.12 -8.26
CA ILE A 6 1.28 10.71 -7.95
C ILE A 6 2.03 9.92 -9.00
N ASP A 7 2.81 8.95 -8.54
CA ASP A 7 3.65 8.21 -9.44
C ASP A 7 2.76 7.47 -10.46
N LYS A 8 2.82 7.93 -11.71
CA LYS A 8 1.99 7.46 -12.83
C LYS A 8 2.08 5.95 -13.06
N ARG A 9 3.13 5.30 -12.53
CA ARG A 9 3.28 3.84 -12.56
C ARG A 9 2.16 3.15 -11.78
N TYR A 10 1.67 3.72 -10.69
CA TYR A 10 0.53 3.16 -9.96
C TYR A 10 -0.75 3.32 -10.78
N ASP A 11 -0.97 4.47 -11.41
CA ASP A 11 -2.15 4.65 -12.28
C ASP A 11 -2.15 3.70 -13.47
N ALA A 12 -0.98 3.48 -14.09
CA ALA A 12 -0.83 2.50 -15.16
C ALA A 12 -1.08 1.07 -14.65
N LEU A 13 -0.57 0.72 -13.45
CA LEU A 13 -0.80 -0.57 -12.82
C LEU A 13 -2.30 -0.80 -12.55
N ILE A 14 -2.98 0.15 -11.92
CA ILE A 14 -4.41 0.02 -11.62
C ILE A 14 -5.22 -0.03 -12.92
N ALA A 15 -4.96 0.85 -13.89
CA ALA A 15 -5.64 0.82 -15.19
C ALA A 15 -5.50 -0.54 -15.89
N GLY A 16 -4.31 -1.14 -15.87
CA GLY A 16 -4.05 -2.44 -16.47
C GLY A 16 -4.82 -3.61 -15.83
N LEU A 17 -5.33 -3.43 -14.61
CA LEU A 17 -6.14 -4.43 -13.90
C LEU A 17 -7.65 -4.27 -14.17
N LEU A 18 -8.08 -3.16 -14.76
CA LEU A 18 -9.48 -2.81 -14.96
C LEU A 18 -10.05 -3.32 -16.29
N GLN A 19 -11.32 -3.69 -16.26
CA GLN A 19 -12.13 -4.00 -17.43
C GLN A 19 -12.49 -2.72 -18.19
N PRO A 20 -12.50 -2.72 -19.54
CA PRO A 20 -12.91 -1.59 -20.35
C PRO A 20 -14.45 -1.51 -20.40
N THR A 21 -15.07 -1.17 -19.27
CA THR A 21 -16.53 -1.06 -19.14
C THR A 21 -16.96 0.38 -18.91
N GLU A 22 -18.08 0.78 -19.49
CA GLU A 22 -18.75 2.03 -19.10
C GLU A 22 -19.38 1.88 -17.71
N GLY A 23 -19.12 2.83 -16.81
CA GLY A 23 -19.69 2.84 -15.46
C GLY A 23 -18.67 2.60 -14.34
N LYS A 24 -19.07 1.81 -13.33
CA LYS A 24 -18.26 1.58 -12.12
C LYS A 24 -17.02 0.74 -12.44
N ALA A 25 -15.86 1.18 -11.96
CA ALA A 25 -14.60 0.46 -12.14
C ALA A 25 -14.69 -0.98 -11.63
N LYS A 26 -14.25 -1.93 -12.46
CA LYS A 26 -14.24 -3.35 -12.17
C LYS A 26 -12.94 -3.97 -12.65
N THR A 27 -12.36 -4.85 -11.85
CA THR A 27 -11.13 -5.59 -12.16
C THR A 27 -11.42 -6.86 -12.97
N TYR A 28 -10.45 -7.36 -13.75
CA TYR A 28 -10.58 -8.64 -14.45
C TYR A 28 -10.70 -9.84 -13.50
N CYS A 29 -10.10 -9.74 -12.32
CA CYS A 29 -10.09 -10.76 -11.29
C CYS A 29 -9.91 -10.11 -9.93
N LYS A 30 -10.16 -10.86 -8.85
CA LYS A 30 -9.84 -10.39 -7.50
C LYS A 30 -8.34 -10.15 -7.37
N VAL A 31 -7.96 -8.94 -6.97
CA VAL A 31 -6.57 -8.51 -6.78
C VAL A 31 -6.29 -8.37 -5.30
N ASN A 32 -5.17 -8.93 -4.84
CA ASN A 32 -4.69 -8.70 -3.49
C ASN A 32 -3.33 -8.00 -3.56
N PHE A 33 -3.25 -6.80 -3.01
CA PHE A 33 -2.00 -6.06 -2.83
C PHE A 33 -1.43 -6.33 -1.45
N ILE A 34 -0.15 -6.69 -1.41
CA ILE A 34 0.66 -6.67 -0.20
C ILE A 34 1.77 -5.65 -0.47
N THR A 35 1.86 -4.62 0.37
CA THR A 35 2.83 -3.53 0.20
C THR A 35 3.55 -3.22 1.50
N TRP A 36 4.80 -2.79 1.38
CA TRP A 36 5.63 -2.29 2.48
C TRP A 36 5.89 -0.79 2.36
N ASN A 37 5.34 -0.14 1.33
CA ASN A 37 5.58 1.28 1.08
C ASN A 37 4.81 2.13 2.10
N TYR A 38 5.51 3.12 2.67
CA TYR A 38 4.92 4.10 3.57
C TYR A 38 4.15 5.21 2.85
N ASP A 39 4.34 5.35 1.53
CA ASP A 39 3.70 6.37 0.71
C ASP A 39 2.23 6.02 0.38
N LEU A 40 1.49 7.02 -0.09
CA LEU A 40 0.06 6.91 -0.39
C LEU A 40 -0.24 6.64 -1.87
N ASN A 41 0.74 6.50 -2.76
CA ASN A 41 0.50 6.49 -4.21
C ASN A 41 -0.47 5.39 -4.64
N LEU A 42 -0.33 4.18 -4.08
CA LEU A 42 -1.27 3.07 -4.35
C LEU A 42 -2.71 3.45 -3.97
N PHE A 43 -2.90 4.04 -2.80
CA PHE A 43 -4.23 4.41 -2.30
C PHE A 43 -4.82 5.56 -3.09
N CYS A 44 -4.01 6.55 -3.46
CA CYS A 44 -4.45 7.66 -4.29
C CYS A 44 -4.90 7.15 -5.67
N SER A 45 -4.13 6.24 -6.27
CA SER A 45 -4.50 5.63 -7.54
C SER A 45 -5.81 4.85 -7.42
N LEU A 46 -5.94 3.98 -6.41
CA LEU A 46 -7.19 3.25 -6.14
C LEU A 46 -8.38 4.20 -5.92
N LYS A 47 -8.21 5.28 -5.14
CA LYS A 47 -9.24 6.30 -4.95
C LYS A 47 -9.67 6.90 -6.29
N ASN A 48 -8.72 7.26 -7.15
CA ASN A 48 -9.01 7.91 -8.42
C ASN A 48 -9.87 7.03 -9.35
N TYR A 49 -9.67 5.70 -9.33
CA TYR A 49 -10.47 4.79 -10.16
C TYR A 49 -11.79 4.36 -9.51
N PHE A 50 -11.80 4.08 -8.21
CA PHE A 50 -12.97 3.48 -7.54
C PHE A 50 -13.86 4.50 -6.84
N ASN A 51 -13.32 5.64 -6.45
CA ASN A 51 -14.07 6.68 -5.75
C ASN A 51 -13.52 8.11 -6.03
N PRO A 52 -13.57 8.57 -7.30
CA PRO A 52 -12.92 9.82 -7.71
C PRO A 52 -13.47 11.06 -6.99
N SER A 53 -14.74 11.05 -6.60
CA SER A 53 -15.43 12.22 -6.03
C SER A 53 -15.17 12.43 -4.52
N ASN A 54 -14.83 11.37 -3.78
CA ASN A 54 -14.70 11.42 -2.32
C ASN A 54 -13.37 12.04 -1.87
N TYR A 55 -13.34 12.58 -0.66
CA TYR A 55 -12.09 12.93 0.02
C TYR A 55 -11.30 11.66 0.36
N PHE A 56 -9.98 11.78 0.51
CA PHE A 56 -9.13 10.64 0.83
C PHE A 56 -9.52 9.95 2.14
N GLU A 57 -9.85 10.73 3.18
CA GLU A 57 -10.27 10.20 4.48
C GLU A 57 -11.57 9.41 4.38
N GLU A 58 -12.56 9.92 3.64
CA GLU A 58 -13.83 9.23 3.41
C GLU A 58 -13.59 7.92 2.70
N PHE A 59 -12.84 7.94 1.59
CA PHE A 59 -12.46 6.73 0.87
C PHE A 59 -11.77 5.72 1.79
N LYS A 60 -10.75 6.14 2.55
CA LYS A 60 -10.02 5.27 3.47
C LYS A 60 -10.96 4.67 4.51
N ARG A 61 -11.82 5.46 5.14
CA ARG A 61 -12.79 5.01 6.15
C ARG A 61 -13.73 3.97 5.55
N ASP A 62 -14.27 4.24 4.36
CA ASP A 62 -15.25 3.38 3.70
C ASP A 62 -14.68 2.00 3.32
N ILE A 63 -13.36 1.92 3.08
CA ILE A 63 -12.69 0.67 2.68
C ILE A 63 -11.95 -0.02 3.83
N THR A 64 -11.86 0.57 5.03
CA THR A 64 -11.10 0.01 6.16
C THR A 64 -11.83 -1.18 6.76
N VAL A 65 -11.15 -2.33 6.86
CA VAL A 65 -11.67 -3.55 7.48
C VAL A 65 -10.89 -3.97 8.72
N GLY A 66 -9.65 -3.50 8.87
CA GLY A 66 -8.81 -3.78 10.01
C GLY A 66 -7.59 -2.88 10.05
N GLU A 67 -6.73 -3.08 11.05
CA GLU A 67 -5.46 -2.37 11.11
C GLU A 67 -4.61 -2.73 9.89
N ASN A 68 -4.22 -1.70 9.16
CA ASN A 68 -3.49 -1.81 7.90
C ASN A 68 -4.10 -2.75 6.84
N HIS A 69 -5.43 -2.89 6.87
CA HIS A 69 -6.17 -3.79 5.98
C HIS A 69 -7.40 -3.08 5.42
N TRP A 70 -7.52 -3.08 4.09
CA TRP A 70 -8.58 -2.43 3.34
C TRP A 70 -9.18 -3.32 2.25
N ASN A 71 -10.48 -3.17 1.96
CA ASN A 71 -11.23 -3.90 0.94
C ASN A 71 -12.09 -2.93 0.10
N ILE A 72 -11.99 -3.04 -1.23
CA ILE A 72 -12.79 -2.28 -2.19
C ILE A 72 -13.70 -3.26 -2.96
N ASP A 73 -15.01 -3.19 -2.65
CA ASP A 73 -16.08 -3.93 -3.33
C ASP A 73 -15.79 -5.44 -3.54
N ASP A 74 -15.09 -6.09 -2.61
CA ASP A 74 -14.61 -7.49 -2.66
C ASP A 74 -13.64 -7.86 -3.78
N GLN A 75 -13.38 -6.91 -4.67
CA GLN A 75 -12.51 -7.03 -5.84
C GLN A 75 -11.05 -6.77 -5.50
N ILE A 76 -10.80 -5.81 -4.61
CA ILE A 76 -9.44 -5.43 -4.25
C ILE A 76 -9.27 -5.55 -2.74
N ASN A 77 -8.26 -6.30 -2.35
CA ASN A 77 -7.80 -6.39 -0.97
C ASN A 77 -6.43 -5.72 -0.86
N VAL A 78 -6.21 -4.86 0.12
CA VAL A 78 -4.91 -4.22 0.35
C VAL A 78 -4.47 -4.49 1.78
N ILE A 79 -3.27 -5.06 1.91
CA ILE A 79 -2.58 -5.26 3.19
C ILE A 79 -1.30 -4.43 3.14
N ASN A 80 -1.23 -3.39 3.98
CA ASN A 80 0.01 -2.65 4.14
C ASN A 80 0.77 -3.20 5.35
N MET A 81 1.92 -3.80 5.11
CA MET A 81 2.71 -4.43 6.16
C MET A 81 3.21 -3.41 7.18
N ASN A 82 3.66 -2.24 6.72
CA ASN A 82 4.28 -1.23 7.57
C ASN A 82 3.30 -0.13 8.04
N GLY A 83 2.11 -0.08 7.45
CA GLY A 83 1.20 1.05 7.57
C GLY A 83 1.67 2.28 6.80
N PHE A 84 1.04 3.42 7.05
CA PHE A 84 1.38 4.68 6.39
C PHE A 84 2.03 5.66 7.35
N PHE A 85 2.95 6.44 6.82
CA PHE A 85 3.29 7.71 7.45
C PHE A 85 2.18 8.73 7.14
N TYR A 86 1.13 8.73 7.97
CA TYR A 86 -0.05 9.56 7.75
C TYR A 86 -0.02 10.82 8.63
N SER A 87 -0.06 11.98 7.99
CA SER A 87 -0.37 13.25 8.64
C SER A 87 -1.87 13.50 8.59
N THR A 88 -2.49 13.94 9.69
CA THR A 88 -3.91 14.38 9.74
C THR A 88 -4.21 15.56 8.82
N PHE A 89 -3.18 16.13 8.20
CA PHE A 89 -3.34 17.14 7.17
C PHE A 89 -3.87 16.57 5.84
N PHE A 90 -3.57 15.30 5.53
CA PHE A 90 -4.07 14.63 4.32
C PHE A 90 -5.60 14.46 4.32
N ASP A 91 -6.23 14.55 5.48
CA ASP A 91 -7.70 14.50 5.66
C ASP A 91 -8.41 15.61 4.87
N LYS A 92 -7.76 16.76 4.68
CA LYS A 92 -8.34 17.92 3.98
C LYS A 92 -8.19 17.87 2.46
N ILE A 93 -7.48 16.87 1.92
CA ILE A 93 -7.12 16.85 0.51
C ILE A 93 -8.19 16.08 -0.28
N LYS A 94 -8.90 16.81 -1.16
CA LYS A 94 -9.86 16.22 -2.10
C LYS A 94 -9.16 15.46 -3.23
N ASN A 95 -8.15 16.10 -3.82
CA ASN A 95 -7.27 15.54 -4.85
C ASN A 95 -5.81 15.90 -4.51
N LEU A 96 -4.96 14.88 -4.34
CA LEU A 96 -3.53 15.08 -4.07
C LEU A 96 -2.76 15.69 -5.25
N LEU A 97 -3.34 15.63 -6.46
CA LEU A 97 -2.78 16.19 -7.68
C LEU A 97 -2.86 17.73 -7.76
N ASP A 98 -3.76 18.37 -7.01
CA ASP A 98 -3.99 19.82 -7.13
C ASP A 98 -3.07 20.67 -6.24
N ASN A 99 -2.24 20.05 -5.38
CA ASN A 99 -1.60 20.75 -4.25
C ASN A 99 -0.10 20.42 -4.10
N GLU A 100 0.62 20.59 -5.20
CA GLU A 100 2.07 20.38 -5.29
C GLU A 100 2.89 21.29 -4.35
N TYR A 101 2.41 22.53 -4.18
CA TYR A 101 3.05 23.54 -3.33
C TYR A 101 2.89 23.25 -1.83
N LEU A 102 1.91 22.43 -1.44
CA LEU A 102 1.64 22.12 -0.03
C LEU A 102 2.70 21.19 0.56
N PHE A 103 3.17 20.18 -0.18
CA PHE A 103 4.15 19.21 0.34
C PHE A 103 5.48 19.86 0.73
N HIS A 104 5.98 20.77 -0.10
CA HIS A 104 7.24 21.49 0.14
C HIS A 104 7.09 22.48 1.32
N ASP A 105 5.98 23.23 1.35
CA ASP A 105 5.68 24.15 2.45
C ASP A 105 5.48 23.43 3.80
N ILE A 106 5.00 22.19 3.80
CA ILE A 106 4.77 21.42 5.03
C ILE A 106 6.09 20.92 5.62
N PHE A 107 6.99 20.38 4.81
CA PHE A 107 8.30 19.94 5.30
C PHE A 107 9.13 21.13 5.80
N ASP A 108 9.04 22.28 5.13
CA ASP A 108 9.79 23.48 5.51
C ASP A 108 9.16 24.23 6.70
N LYS A 109 7.82 24.32 6.81
CA LYS A 109 7.14 25.10 7.87
C LYS A 109 6.87 24.31 9.15
N THR A 110 6.98 22.98 9.13
CA THR A 110 6.77 22.15 10.34
C THR A 110 8.07 21.72 11.03
N HIS A 111 9.20 22.38 10.73
CA HIS A 111 10.47 22.24 11.46
C HIS A 111 10.36 22.60 12.96
N LEU A 112 9.78 21.69 13.72
CA LEU A 112 9.83 21.61 15.18
C LEU A 112 10.84 20.51 15.50
N LYS A 113 12.02 20.92 15.97
CA LYS A 113 13.15 20.05 16.37
C LYS A 113 12.77 18.89 17.31
N ASN A 114 11.58 18.88 17.91
CA ASN A 114 11.09 17.83 18.81
C ASN A 114 10.04 16.87 18.19
N LYS A 115 9.59 17.06 16.95
CA LYS A 115 8.62 16.15 16.29
C LYS A 115 9.25 14.95 15.59
N TYR A 116 10.51 15.07 15.14
CA TYR A 116 11.20 13.99 14.42
C TYR A 116 11.31 12.70 15.24
N GLN A 117 11.46 12.81 16.56
CA GLN A 117 11.54 11.64 17.43
C GLN A 117 10.20 10.89 17.48
N ILE A 118 9.09 11.60 17.70
CA ILE A 118 7.73 11.04 17.71
C ILE A 118 7.36 10.43 16.35
N ASP A 119 7.77 11.06 15.26
CA ASP A 119 7.47 10.57 13.91
C ASP A 119 8.39 9.41 13.50
N SER A 120 9.65 9.39 13.95
CA SER A 120 10.56 8.26 13.74
C SER A 120 10.07 7.00 14.46
N GLU A 121 9.44 7.13 15.63
CA GLU A 121 8.85 6.00 16.35
C GLU A 121 7.64 5.37 15.63
N LYS A 122 7.08 6.06 14.62
CA LYS A 122 5.98 5.56 13.78
C LYS A 122 6.49 4.86 12.52
N ILE A 123 7.76 5.06 12.14
CA ILE A 123 8.38 4.35 11.03
C ILE A 123 8.95 3.06 11.60
N LYS A 124 8.15 2.00 11.56
CA LYS A 124 8.55 0.67 11.99
C LYS A 124 8.27 -0.32 10.88
N PHE A 125 9.12 -1.33 10.76
CA PHE A 125 8.85 -2.45 9.88
C PHE A 125 7.84 -3.40 10.53
N ALA A 126 6.96 -3.99 9.72
CA ALA A 126 5.92 -4.92 10.15
C ALA A 126 6.43 -6.05 11.06
N TRP A 127 7.67 -6.48 10.83
CA TRP A 127 8.30 -7.60 11.51
C TRP A 127 9.14 -7.21 12.74
N GLU A 128 9.35 -5.92 13.02
CA GLU A 128 10.09 -5.50 14.23
C GLU A 128 9.35 -5.90 15.52
N ASN A 129 8.02 -5.98 15.47
CA ASN A 129 7.20 -6.40 16.60
C ASN A 129 7.07 -7.93 16.75
N LYS A 130 7.60 -8.74 15.81
CA LYS A 130 7.53 -10.23 15.90
C LYS A 130 8.21 -10.80 17.15
N PHE A 131 9.17 -10.07 17.72
CA PHE A 131 9.96 -10.54 18.86
C PHE A 131 9.21 -10.45 20.21
N ILE A 132 8.03 -9.82 20.27
CA ILE A 132 7.25 -9.63 21.51
C ILE A 132 5.98 -10.49 21.49
N GLY A 133 6.09 -11.80 21.22
CA GLY A 133 5.07 -12.82 21.56
C GLY A 133 3.62 -12.63 21.05
N GLN A 134 3.33 -11.60 20.27
CA GLN A 134 2.00 -11.28 19.75
C GLN A 134 1.94 -11.67 18.28
N THR A 135 0.93 -12.47 17.94
CA THR A 135 0.62 -12.82 16.55
C THR A 135 0.21 -11.55 15.82
N ASN A 136 1.09 -11.03 14.97
CA ASN A 136 0.78 -9.85 14.17
C ASN A 136 -0.33 -10.20 13.15
N SER A 137 -1.51 -9.61 13.33
CA SER A 137 -2.71 -9.87 12.52
C SER A 137 -2.49 -9.52 11.04
N VAL A 138 -1.72 -8.47 10.76
CA VAL A 138 -1.36 -8.03 9.40
C VAL A 138 -0.51 -9.09 8.70
N ILE A 139 0.46 -9.67 9.41
CA ILE A 139 1.32 -10.76 8.91
C ILE A 139 0.47 -11.99 8.58
N SER A 140 -0.44 -12.34 9.48
CA SER A 140 -1.33 -13.50 9.29
C SER A 140 -2.25 -13.30 8.08
N ALA A 141 -2.83 -12.11 7.93
CA ALA A 141 -3.64 -11.76 6.77
C ALA A 141 -2.84 -11.83 5.46
N ALA A 142 -1.59 -11.37 5.46
CA ALA A 142 -0.72 -11.43 4.28
C ALA A 142 -0.44 -12.88 3.89
N ILE A 143 -0.07 -13.74 4.85
CA ILE A 143 0.17 -15.18 4.60
C ILE A 143 -1.09 -15.84 4.05
N ASP A 144 -2.25 -15.56 4.61
CA ASP A 144 -3.52 -16.12 4.15
C ASP A 144 -3.85 -15.72 2.71
N VAL A 145 -3.59 -14.46 2.35
CA VAL A 145 -3.75 -13.97 0.98
C VAL A 145 -2.78 -14.67 0.02
N ILE A 146 -1.51 -14.82 0.40
CA ILE A 146 -0.50 -15.53 -0.42
C ILE A 146 -0.96 -16.98 -0.64
N ARG A 147 -1.37 -17.67 0.43
CA ARG A 147 -1.86 -19.06 0.37
C ARG A 147 -3.07 -19.23 -0.53
N LYS A 148 -3.99 -18.26 -0.57
CA LYS A 148 -5.20 -18.31 -1.40
C LYS A 148 -4.99 -17.85 -2.85
N SER A 149 -3.88 -17.15 -3.14
CA SER A 149 -3.62 -16.59 -4.47
C SER A 149 -3.03 -17.63 -5.42
N LYS A 150 -3.53 -17.73 -6.65
CA LYS A 150 -2.99 -18.65 -7.68
C LYS A 150 -1.72 -18.11 -8.33
N THR A 151 -1.70 -16.81 -8.58
CA THR A 151 -0.61 -16.09 -9.23
C THR A 151 -0.09 -15.04 -8.27
N ILE A 152 1.22 -14.96 -8.12
CA ILE A 152 1.92 -13.99 -7.28
C ILE A 152 2.84 -13.18 -8.19
N VAL A 153 2.69 -11.86 -8.13
CA VAL A 153 3.54 -10.92 -8.87
C VAL A 153 4.30 -10.08 -7.86
N VAL A 154 5.63 -10.12 -7.93
CA VAL A 154 6.53 -9.33 -7.09
C VAL A 154 7.08 -8.17 -7.91
N ILE A 155 6.86 -6.93 -7.47
CA ILE A 155 7.25 -5.70 -8.18
C ILE A 155 8.18 -4.88 -7.29
N GLY A 156 9.34 -4.49 -7.82
CA GLY A 156 10.22 -3.53 -7.14
C GLY A 156 10.82 -4.04 -5.83
N TYR A 157 11.22 -5.30 -5.80
CA TYR A 157 11.81 -5.91 -4.63
C TYR A 157 13.23 -5.40 -4.40
N THR A 158 13.41 -4.69 -3.30
CA THR A 158 14.69 -4.10 -2.89
C THR A 158 15.14 -4.70 -1.56
N PHE A 159 16.45 -4.65 -1.29
CA PHE A 159 17.08 -5.19 -0.08
C PHE A 159 16.86 -6.70 0.16
N PRO A 160 17.07 -7.57 -0.85
CA PRO A 160 16.82 -9.00 -0.75
C PRO A 160 17.56 -9.69 0.41
N LEU A 161 18.79 -9.24 0.71
CA LEU A 161 19.59 -9.80 1.79
C LEU A 161 19.06 -9.41 3.16
N TYR A 162 18.55 -8.19 3.32
CA TYR A 162 18.02 -7.71 4.60
C TYR A 162 16.67 -8.35 4.92
N ASN A 163 15.81 -8.51 3.91
CA ASN A 163 14.47 -9.05 4.09
C ASN A 163 14.43 -10.59 4.06
N ARG A 164 15.53 -11.28 3.70
CA ARG A 164 15.56 -12.73 3.45
C ARG A 164 14.88 -13.58 4.51
N LEU A 165 15.20 -13.35 5.79
CA LEU A 165 14.64 -14.16 6.89
C LEU A 165 13.14 -13.94 7.02
N VAL A 166 12.71 -12.70 6.85
CA VAL A 166 11.32 -12.28 6.93
C VAL A 166 10.54 -12.80 5.73
N ASP A 167 11.12 -12.75 4.53
CA ASP A 167 10.51 -13.24 3.30
C ASP A 167 10.32 -14.74 3.30
N LEU A 168 11.22 -15.52 3.92
CA LEU A 168 11.04 -16.97 4.07
C LEU A 168 9.81 -17.32 4.92
N ASP A 169 9.38 -16.44 5.83
CA ASP A 169 8.15 -16.66 6.60
C ASP A 169 6.89 -16.51 5.74
N TYR A 170 6.95 -15.70 4.68
CA TYR A 170 5.82 -15.43 3.77
C TYR A 170 5.84 -16.34 2.54
N PHE A 171 7.02 -16.52 1.95
CA PHE A 171 7.31 -17.17 0.69
C PHE A 171 8.20 -18.38 0.93
N ASN A 172 7.59 -19.47 1.38
CA ASN A 172 8.24 -20.77 1.55
C ASN A 172 7.61 -21.81 0.63
N GLU A 173 8.20 -23.01 0.61
CA GLU A 173 7.73 -24.13 -0.20
C GLU A 173 6.23 -24.39 -0.02
N SER A 174 5.73 -24.38 1.22
CA SER A 174 4.32 -24.65 1.49
C SER A 174 3.39 -23.53 1.00
N THR A 175 3.82 -22.27 1.08
CA THR A 175 3.02 -21.12 0.64
C THR A 175 3.11 -20.90 -0.87
N LEU A 176 4.13 -21.43 -1.54
CA LEU A 176 4.33 -21.28 -2.99
C LEU A 176 3.96 -22.51 -3.82
N TYR A 177 3.70 -23.66 -3.18
CA TYR A 177 3.39 -24.90 -3.87
C TYR A 177 2.23 -24.75 -4.86
N GLY A 178 2.47 -25.10 -6.13
CA GLY A 178 1.48 -25.05 -7.21
C GLY A 178 1.10 -23.64 -7.69
N LYS A 179 1.82 -22.59 -7.26
CA LYS A 179 1.56 -21.20 -7.66
C LYS A 179 2.44 -20.76 -8.82
N THR A 180 1.94 -19.78 -9.59
CA THR A 180 2.75 -19.08 -10.58
C THR A 180 3.39 -17.86 -9.92
N LEU A 181 4.73 -17.81 -9.89
CA LEU A 181 5.49 -16.67 -9.37
C LEU A 181 6.11 -15.89 -10.53
N VAL A 182 5.81 -14.59 -10.60
CA VAL A 182 6.39 -13.65 -11.57
C VAL A 182 7.13 -12.57 -10.79
N ILE A 183 8.39 -12.31 -11.15
CA ILE A 183 9.20 -11.27 -10.53
C ILE A 183 9.50 -10.21 -11.60
N GLN A 184 9.06 -8.99 -11.35
CA GLN A 184 9.37 -7.81 -12.15
C GLN A 184 10.53 -7.05 -11.49
N ASP A 185 11.70 -7.20 -12.07
CA ASP A 185 12.91 -6.47 -11.68
C ASP A 185 13.06 -5.20 -12.53
N PRO A 186 13.01 -3.98 -11.93
CA PRO A 186 13.27 -2.74 -12.65
C PRO A 186 14.78 -2.63 -12.94
N ARG A 187 15.19 -3.13 -14.12
CA ARG A 187 16.50 -2.80 -14.70
C ARG A 187 16.53 -1.39 -15.24
#